data_AF-A0A813SA17-F1
#
_entry.id   AF-A0A813SA17-F1
#
_cell.length_a   1.000
_cell.length_b   1.000
_cell.length_c   1.000
_cell.angle_alpha   90.00
_cell.angle_beta   90.00
_cell.angle_gamma   90.00
#
_symmetry.space_group_name_H-M   'P 1'
#
loop_
_entity.id
_entity.type
_entity.pdbx_description
1 polymer ?
#
loop_
_entity_poly.entity_id
_entity_poly.type
_entity_poly.pdbx_seq_one_letter_code
_entity_poly.pdbx_strand_id
1 'polypeptide(L)'
;MTNIQRFLDAEEESLRNWSTIADFENQPLISFDGAVEKLQQCILNLGQRRNETKQSLFDSTDGLNDDEAAAICLYTLEQNDPTASVCTQLNRALRTTIKNELKPWLSYLKLFITALGKLSPFQGTVYRGVHGDVTDQYQDEFTWWGFIIGSLVGLAVGDALGASVECQSHANLIEHPVANMQSGGTWGLKAGQWTDDTSMALCLASSLISKQGFDPYDQLVRYKWWFKHGFLSSTGHCFDVGSATRRALDEFSNRQKILKKHFKCRTDQEVDQLSYDAVRLVSGFNVNCSSPNVAGNGALMRLTPVPLFYFRSPSVAIEYAGRSAVITHGDRKAVDACRYYAALIVAAIHKESKEQLLSNSFYEEHKNWFQGQDRHPDILHIAQGSYKQSRGYEGGIRGKGYIVKALEAALWAFWSNNDSFETGVLAAIQLGSDTDTTAAIYGQLAGAFYGYDKIPQKWRRQLYAHDLLVSNSHWLHFLGSQASTDEQQSQHITGEKRK
;
A
#
# COMPACT_ATOMS: atom_id res chain seq x y z
N MET A 1 -30.07 -13.49 -2.73
CA MET A 1 -31.22 -13.91 -3.57
C MET A 1 -31.59 -15.38 -3.40
N THR A 2 -30.65 -16.31 -3.21
CA THR A 2 -30.90 -17.76 -3.11
C THR A 2 -32.00 -18.22 -2.13
N ASN A 3 -32.23 -17.54 -0.99
CA ASN A 3 -33.30 -17.93 -0.05
C ASN A 3 -34.68 -17.38 -0.43
N ILE A 4 -34.75 -16.18 -1.02
CA ILE A 4 -35.99 -15.61 -1.56
C ILE A 4 -36.37 -16.37 -2.84
N GLN A 5 -35.37 -16.67 -3.67
CA GLN A 5 -35.53 -17.48 -4.87
C GLN A 5 -35.95 -18.92 -4.51
N ARG A 6 -35.40 -19.54 -3.45
CA ARG A 6 -35.91 -20.82 -2.90
C ARG A 6 -37.35 -20.76 -2.40
N PHE A 7 -37.79 -19.61 -1.86
CA PHE A 7 -39.17 -19.38 -1.46
C PHE A 7 -40.09 -19.23 -2.68
N LEU A 8 -39.59 -18.65 -3.78
CA LEU A 8 -40.33 -18.43 -5.03
C LEU A 8 -40.35 -19.65 -5.97
N ASP A 9 -39.27 -20.45 -6.02
CA ASP A 9 -39.05 -21.56 -6.96
C ASP A 9 -39.39 -22.95 -6.36
N ALA A 10 -40.15 -23.00 -5.27
CA ALA A 10 -40.44 -24.24 -4.55
C ALA A 10 -41.42 -25.16 -5.33
N GLU A 11 -40.91 -25.97 -6.26
CA GLU A 11 -41.67 -27.05 -6.91
C GLU A 11 -41.67 -28.38 -6.13
N GLU A 12 -40.80 -28.54 -5.13
CA GLU A 12 -40.75 -29.76 -4.29
C GLU A 12 -41.92 -29.85 -3.31
N GLU A 13 -42.57 -31.02 -3.29
CA GLU A 13 -43.73 -31.37 -2.46
C GLU A 13 -43.49 -31.18 -0.94
N SER A 14 -42.22 -31.13 -0.50
CA SER A 14 -41.81 -30.89 0.89
C SER A 14 -41.96 -29.43 1.35
N LEU A 15 -42.00 -28.47 0.41
CA LEU A 15 -42.15 -27.03 0.67
C LEU A 15 -43.60 -26.52 0.49
N ARG A 16 -44.47 -27.28 -0.20
CA ARG A 16 -45.91 -26.97 -0.35
C ARG A 16 -46.70 -26.98 0.97
N ASN A 17 -46.16 -27.61 2.02
CA ASN A 17 -46.78 -27.64 3.37
C ASN A 17 -46.51 -26.38 4.22
N TRP A 18 -45.91 -25.34 3.63
CA TRP A 18 -45.83 -24.01 4.24
C TRP A 18 -47.12 -23.25 3.94
N SER A 19 -48.08 -23.28 4.88
CA SER A 19 -49.30 -22.46 4.85
C SER A 19 -49.07 -20.96 4.59
N THR A 20 -47.85 -20.47 4.79
CA THR A 20 -47.38 -19.10 4.51
C THR A 20 -47.29 -18.75 3.02
N ILE A 21 -47.20 -19.71 2.09
CA ILE A 21 -47.25 -19.40 0.64
C ILE A 21 -48.67 -18.99 0.25
N ALA A 22 -49.70 -19.70 0.73
CA ALA A 22 -51.10 -19.32 0.53
C ALA A 22 -51.43 -17.98 1.21
N ASP A 23 -50.91 -17.72 2.42
CA ASP A 23 -51.07 -16.43 3.09
C ASP A 23 -50.35 -15.29 2.34
N PHE A 24 -49.24 -15.59 1.64
CA PHE A 24 -48.45 -14.64 0.85
C PHE A 24 -49.12 -14.29 -0.49
N GLU A 25 -49.64 -15.28 -1.22
CA GLU A 25 -50.37 -15.08 -2.47
C GLU A 25 -51.57 -14.16 -2.26
N ASN A 26 -52.28 -14.35 -1.14
CA ASN A 26 -53.43 -13.55 -0.73
C ASN A 26 -53.09 -12.20 -0.07
N GLN A 27 -51.80 -11.86 0.12
CA GLN A 27 -51.45 -10.54 0.66
C GLN A 27 -51.80 -9.43 -0.33
N PRO A 28 -52.58 -8.41 0.08
CA PRO A 28 -52.77 -7.23 -0.74
C PRO A 28 -51.45 -6.46 -0.87
N LEU A 29 -51.23 -5.84 -2.03
CA LEU A 29 -50.20 -4.83 -2.17
C LEU A 29 -50.63 -3.59 -1.39
N ILE A 30 -49.80 -3.16 -0.44
CA ILE A 30 -50.08 -2.01 0.44
C ILE A 30 -48.93 -1.01 0.36
N SER A 31 -49.16 0.19 0.89
CA SER A 31 -48.12 1.25 0.92
C SER A 31 -46.90 0.83 1.76
N PHE A 32 -45.76 1.47 1.48
CA PHE A 32 -44.53 1.25 2.23
C PHE A 32 -44.73 1.48 3.73
N ASP A 33 -45.49 2.51 4.09
CA ASP A 33 -45.81 2.82 5.49
C ASP A 33 -46.58 1.69 6.18
N GLY A 34 -47.62 1.17 5.52
CA GLY A 34 -48.41 0.06 6.06
C GLY A 34 -47.61 -1.25 6.14
N ALA A 35 -46.66 -1.45 5.23
CA ALA A 35 -45.76 -2.61 5.26
C ALA A 35 -44.72 -2.51 6.39
N VAL A 36 -44.13 -1.34 6.59
CA VAL A 36 -43.09 -1.10 7.61
C VAL A 36 -43.67 -1.04 9.03
N GLU A 37 -44.90 -0.57 9.21
CA GLU A 37 -45.57 -0.54 10.52
C GLU A 37 -45.65 -1.94 11.16
N LYS A 38 -45.95 -2.97 10.35
CA LYS A 38 -45.99 -4.37 10.79
C LYS A 38 -44.62 -4.91 11.23
N LEU A 39 -43.53 -4.30 10.76
CA LEU A 39 -42.15 -4.70 11.06
C LEU A 39 -41.56 -4.00 12.30
N GLN A 40 -42.24 -2.99 12.86
CA GLN A 40 -41.69 -2.20 13.98
C GLN A 40 -41.37 -3.05 15.21
N GLN A 41 -42.10 -4.14 15.43
CA GLN A 41 -41.85 -5.08 16.53
C GLN A 41 -40.66 -6.02 16.26
N CYS A 42 -40.23 -6.15 15.00
CA CYS A 42 -39.16 -7.06 14.57
C CYS A 42 -37.80 -6.37 14.46
N ILE A 43 -37.76 -5.04 14.36
CA ILE A 43 -36.53 -4.30 14.03
C ILE A 43 -36.41 -3.04 14.91
N LEU A 44 -35.31 -2.94 15.64
CA LEU A 44 -35.00 -1.76 16.46
C LEU A 44 -34.80 -0.51 15.58
N ASN A 45 -35.33 0.63 16.03
CA ASN A 45 -35.21 1.97 15.41
C ASN A 45 -35.77 2.08 13.97
N LEU A 46 -36.71 1.22 13.58
CA LEU A 46 -37.27 1.21 12.22
C LEU A 46 -38.04 2.51 11.85
N GLY A 47 -38.65 3.18 12.83
CA GLY A 47 -39.42 4.42 12.60
C GLY A 47 -38.56 5.59 12.11
N GLN A 48 -37.32 5.72 12.60
CA GLN A 48 -36.38 6.73 12.11
C GLN A 48 -35.97 6.43 10.66
N ARG A 49 -35.68 5.16 10.36
CA ARG A 49 -35.26 4.72 9.02
C ARG A 49 -36.33 4.89 7.96
N ARG A 50 -37.59 4.64 8.32
CA ARG A 50 -38.75 4.95 7.46
C ARG A 50 -38.71 6.39 6.94
N ASN A 51 -38.37 7.34 7.80
CA ASN A 51 -38.30 8.75 7.42
C ASN A 51 -37.08 9.07 6.55
N GLU A 52 -35.90 8.50 6.87
CA GLU A 52 -34.67 8.66 6.09
C GLU A 52 -34.82 8.12 4.65
N THR A 53 -35.47 6.95 4.49
CA THR A 53 -35.76 6.36 3.18
C THR A 53 -36.67 7.25 2.33
N LYS A 54 -37.72 7.84 2.93
CA LYS A 54 -38.64 8.74 2.21
C LYS A 54 -37.99 10.05 1.77
N GLN A 55 -37.02 10.56 2.53
CA GLN A 55 -36.29 11.78 2.18
C GLN A 55 -35.24 11.54 1.09
N SER A 56 -34.82 10.30 0.89
CA SER A 56 -33.77 9.90 -0.04
C SER A 56 -34.28 9.40 -1.40
N LEU A 57 -35.58 9.59 -1.71
CA LEU A 57 -36.14 9.09 -2.97
C LEU A 57 -35.51 9.81 -4.17
N PHE A 58 -34.92 9.02 -5.06
CA PHE A 58 -34.33 9.45 -6.33
C PHE A 58 -35.43 9.51 -7.41
N ASP A 59 -35.27 10.38 -8.43
CA ASP A 59 -36.09 10.33 -9.65
C ASP A 59 -35.97 8.92 -10.25
N SER A 60 -37.03 8.10 -10.18
CA SER A 60 -36.97 6.69 -10.57
C SER A 60 -36.93 6.57 -12.10
N THR A 61 -35.76 6.30 -12.67
CA THR A 61 -35.60 6.02 -14.11
C THR A 61 -36.10 4.62 -14.51
N ASP A 62 -36.44 3.77 -13.53
CA ASP A 62 -36.74 2.34 -13.70
C ASP A 62 -38.23 1.96 -13.52
N GLY A 63 -39.16 2.93 -13.57
CA GLY A 63 -40.60 2.65 -13.56
C GLY A 63 -41.19 2.17 -12.21
N LEU A 64 -40.45 2.35 -11.11
CA LEU A 64 -40.91 2.11 -9.75
C LEU A 64 -41.75 3.28 -9.23
N ASN A 65 -42.81 2.99 -8.47
CA ASN A 65 -43.48 4.02 -7.68
C ASN A 65 -42.72 4.29 -6.36
N ASP A 66 -43.10 5.36 -5.65
CA ASP A 66 -42.42 5.81 -4.43
C ASP A 66 -42.36 4.74 -3.33
N ASP A 67 -43.44 3.96 -3.16
CA ASP A 67 -43.52 2.90 -2.16
C ASP A 67 -42.55 1.74 -2.50
N GLU A 68 -42.45 1.40 -3.79
CA GLU A 68 -41.57 0.34 -4.31
C GLU A 68 -40.08 0.72 -4.21
N ALA A 69 -39.74 1.96 -4.60
CA ALA A 69 -38.39 2.49 -4.49
C ALA A 69 -37.94 2.56 -3.02
N ALA A 70 -38.83 3.01 -2.13
CA ALA A 70 -38.58 3.03 -0.70
C ALA A 70 -38.34 1.63 -0.13
N ALA A 71 -39.11 0.62 -0.55
CA ALA A 71 -38.91 -0.76 -0.12
C ALA A 71 -37.53 -1.32 -0.54
N ILE A 72 -37.07 -1.03 -1.76
CA ILE A 72 -35.73 -1.45 -2.21
C ILE A 72 -34.64 -0.74 -1.40
N CYS A 73 -34.75 0.59 -1.28
CA CYS A 73 -33.77 1.40 -0.55
C CYS A 73 -33.62 0.90 0.90
N LEU A 74 -34.74 0.69 1.61
CA LEU A 74 -34.74 0.20 2.99
C LEU A 74 -34.07 -1.18 3.14
N TYR A 75 -34.25 -2.08 2.18
CA TYR A 75 -33.57 -3.38 2.17
C TYR A 75 -32.04 -3.26 1.96
N THR A 76 -31.61 -2.29 1.15
CA THR A 76 -30.20 -2.10 0.78
C THR A 76 -29.38 -1.26 1.77
N LEU A 77 -30.02 -0.52 2.68
CA LEU A 77 -29.31 0.29 3.68
C LEU A 77 -28.44 -0.60 4.59
N GLU A 78 -27.12 -0.47 4.44
CA GLU A 78 -26.14 -1.13 5.31
C GLU A 78 -26.09 -0.45 6.68
N GLN A 79 -25.88 -1.24 7.73
CA GLN A 79 -25.90 -0.77 9.11
C GLN A 79 -24.79 -1.45 9.91
N ASN A 80 -24.16 -0.69 10.82
CA ASN A 80 -23.11 -1.19 11.70
C ASN A 80 -23.66 -2.22 12.71
N ASP A 81 -24.95 -2.15 13.05
CA ASP A 81 -25.63 -3.11 13.93
C ASP A 81 -26.47 -4.11 13.09
N PRO A 82 -26.16 -5.41 13.10
CA PRO A 82 -26.92 -6.43 12.38
C PRO A 82 -28.38 -6.58 12.85
N THR A 83 -28.70 -6.19 14.09
CA THR A 83 -30.07 -6.23 14.64
C THR A 83 -30.96 -5.12 14.07
N ALA A 84 -30.32 -4.08 13.52
CA ALA A 84 -30.94 -2.94 12.87
C ALA A 84 -31.13 -3.13 11.34
N SER A 85 -30.43 -4.08 10.70
CA SER A 85 -30.53 -4.26 9.25
C SER A 85 -31.78 -5.05 8.85
N VAL A 86 -32.64 -4.45 8.01
CA VAL A 86 -33.83 -5.10 7.44
C VAL A 86 -33.42 -6.35 6.65
N CYS A 87 -32.36 -6.28 5.86
CA CYS A 87 -31.82 -7.42 5.12
C CYS A 87 -31.39 -8.56 6.06
N THR A 88 -30.67 -8.25 7.14
CA THR A 88 -30.23 -9.28 8.11
C THR A 88 -31.39 -9.91 8.84
N GLN A 89 -32.34 -9.11 9.35
CA GLN A 89 -33.49 -9.61 10.10
C GLN A 89 -34.45 -10.40 9.19
N LEU A 90 -34.66 -9.96 7.94
CA LEU A 90 -35.45 -10.72 6.98
C LEU A 90 -34.78 -12.06 6.64
N ASN A 91 -33.47 -12.06 6.40
CA ASN A 91 -32.74 -13.32 6.14
C ASN A 91 -32.79 -14.28 7.33
N ARG A 92 -32.81 -13.77 8.56
CA ARG A 92 -33.02 -14.58 9.77
C ARG A 92 -34.44 -15.15 9.81
N ALA A 93 -35.46 -14.33 9.57
CA ALA A 93 -36.86 -14.74 9.54
C ALA A 93 -37.14 -15.77 8.42
N LEU A 94 -36.46 -15.68 7.28
CA LEU A 94 -36.58 -16.67 6.19
C LEU A 94 -35.89 -18.00 6.50
N ARG A 95 -35.00 -18.06 7.50
CA ARG A 95 -34.25 -19.28 7.89
C ARG A 95 -34.83 -19.97 9.12
N THR A 96 -35.77 -19.35 9.82
CA THR A 96 -36.40 -19.92 11.01
C THR A 96 -37.38 -21.02 10.63
N THR A 97 -37.54 -22.03 11.50
CA THR A 97 -38.59 -23.06 11.37
C THR A 97 -39.91 -22.62 12.03
N ILE A 98 -39.91 -21.47 12.71
CA ILE A 98 -41.05 -20.94 13.46
C ILE A 98 -41.95 -20.11 12.54
N LYS A 99 -43.06 -20.70 12.09
CA LYS A 99 -44.01 -20.10 11.12
C LYS A 99 -44.50 -18.69 11.46
N ASN A 100 -44.64 -18.35 12.75
CA ASN A 100 -45.17 -17.05 13.17
C ASN A 100 -44.17 -15.90 12.99
N GLU A 101 -42.86 -16.17 12.91
CA GLU A 101 -41.84 -15.13 12.76
C GLU A 101 -41.84 -14.48 11.36
N LEU A 102 -42.39 -15.17 10.35
CA LEU A 102 -42.47 -14.66 8.99
C LEU A 102 -43.74 -13.82 8.73
N LYS A 103 -44.80 -13.99 9.52
CA LYS A 103 -46.09 -13.30 9.33
C LYS A 103 -45.97 -11.77 9.24
N PRO A 104 -45.17 -11.09 10.09
CA PRO A 104 -45.00 -9.64 10.00
C PRO A 104 -44.34 -9.18 8.69
N TRP A 105 -43.57 -10.06 8.03
CA TRP A 105 -42.81 -9.77 6.82
C TRP A 105 -43.59 -9.93 5.52
N LEU A 106 -44.75 -10.59 5.53
CA LEU A 106 -45.46 -10.96 4.31
C LEU A 106 -45.87 -9.74 3.48
N SER A 107 -46.40 -8.70 4.12
CA SER A 107 -46.81 -7.47 3.41
C SER A 107 -45.60 -6.71 2.85
N TYR A 108 -44.47 -6.70 3.57
CA TYR A 108 -43.22 -6.10 3.09
C TYR A 108 -42.60 -6.89 1.94
N LEU A 109 -42.57 -8.22 2.03
CA LEU A 109 -42.09 -9.11 0.97
C LEU A 109 -42.92 -8.96 -0.30
N LYS A 110 -44.25 -8.80 -0.19
CA LYS A 110 -45.13 -8.59 -1.34
C LYS A 110 -44.74 -7.31 -2.08
N LEU A 111 -44.59 -6.20 -1.36
CA LEU A 111 -44.15 -4.93 -1.92
C LEU A 111 -42.74 -5.00 -2.51
N PHE A 112 -41.79 -5.58 -1.78
CA PHE A 112 -40.38 -5.68 -2.17
C PHE A 112 -40.17 -6.56 -3.42
N ILE A 113 -40.84 -7.72 -3.50
CA ILE A 113 -40.74 -8.61 -4.67
C ILE A 113 -41.42 -8.00 -5.89
N THR A 114 -42.57 -7.33 -5.72
CA THR A 114 -43.20 -6.57 -6.79
C THR A 114 -42.29 -5.47 -7.33
N ALA A 115 -41.58 -4.76 -6.45
CA ALA A 115 -40.60 -3.75 -6.83
C ALA A 115 -39.42 -4.37 -7.61
N LEU A 116 -38.85 -5.49 -7.12
CA LEU A 116 -37.75 -6.19 -7.81
C LEU A 116 -38.14 -6.67 -9.20
N GLY A 117 -39.38 -7.12 -9.39
CA GLY A 117 -39.87 -7.59 -10.70
C GLY A 117 -39.99 -6.50 -11.77
N LYS A 118 -39.99 -5.22 -11.37
CA LYS A 118 -40.02 -4.07 -12.30
C LYS A 118 -38.64 -3.58 -12.70
N LEU A 119 -37.61 -3.90 -11.92
CA LEU A 119 -36.24 -3.51 -12.23
C LEU A 119 -35.76 -4.24 -13.48
N SER A 120 -35.09 -3.51 -14.36
CA SER A 120 -34.39 -4.12 -15.49
C SER A 120 -33.35 -5.12 -14.96
N PRO A 121 -33.23 -6.32 -15.57
CA PRO A 121 -32.16 -7.23 -15.23
C PRO A 121 -30.81 -6.51 -15.33
N PHE A 122 -30.10 -6.42 -14.20
CA PHE A 122 -28.79 -5.80 -14.19
C PHE A 122 -27.82 -6.63 -15.04
N GLN A 123 -27.29 -6.04 -16.11
CA GLN A 123 -26.22 -6.66 -16.90
C GLN A 123 -24.86 -6.30 -16.31
N GLY A 124 -24.43 -7.12 -15.37
CA GLY A 124 -23.15 -7.01 -14.69
C GLY A 124 -23.10 -7.98 -13.51
N THR A 125 -21.94 -8.10 -12.88
CA THR A 125 -21.76 -9.07 -11.79
C THR A 125 -21.89 -8.39 -10.43
N VAL A 126 -22.82 -8.87 -9.60
CA VAL A 126 -23.04 -8.40 -8.22
C VAL A 126 -22.73 -9.53 -7.25
N TYR A 127 -21.88 -9.28 -6.24
CA TYR A 127 -21.49 -10.31 -5.27
C TYR A 127 -21.97 -9.98 -3.84
N ARG A 128 -22.82 -10.85 -3.27
CA ARG A 128 -23.15 -10.92 -1.83
C ARG A 128 -23.04 -12.36 -1.36
N GLY A 129 -22.36 -12.60 -0.23
CA GLY A 129 -22.47 -13.85 0.54
C GLY A 129 -21.57 -15.02 0.12
N VAL A 130 -20.33 -14.76 -0.31
CA VAL A 130 -19.38 -15.85 -0.61
C VAL A 130 -18.85 -16.44 0.71
N HIS A 131 -19.19 -17.70 1.00
CA HIS A 131 -18.61 -18.50 2.07
C HIS A 131 -17.64 -19.52 1.45
N GLY A 132 -16.47 -19.05 1.04
CA GLY A 132 -15.40 -19.87 0.46
C GLY A 132 -14.43 -19.04 -0.37
N ASP A 133 -13.15 -19.40 -0.35
CA ASP A 133 -12.13 -18.75 -1.17
C ASP A 133 -12.29 -19.20 -2.62
N VAL A 134 -12.63 -18.25 -3.50
CA VAL A 134 -12.83 -18.47 -4.94
C VAL A 134 -11.79 -17.71 -5.78
N THR A 135 -10.70 -17.26 -5.15
CA THR A 135 -9.64 -16.46 -5.76
C THR A 135 -9.10 -17.11 -7.05
N ASP A 136 -8.98 -18.44 -7.07
CA ASP A 136 -8.46 -19.19 -8.23
C ASP A 136 -9.37 -19.19 -9.47
N GLN A 137 -10.64 -18.78 -9.32
CA GLN A 137 -11.60 -18.68 -10.43
C GLN A 137 -11.53 -17.33 -11.16
N TYR A 138 -10.70 -16.42 -10.66
CA TYR A 138 -10.44 -15.12 -11.26
C TYR A 138 -8.97 -15.08 -11.67
N GLN A 139 -8.71 -15.18 -12.97
CA GLN A 139 -7.44 -14.69 -13.50
C GLN A 139 -7.53 -13.17 -13.51
N ASP A 140 -7.01 -12.55 -12.46
CA ASP A 140 -7.10 -11.12 -12.16
C ASP A 140 -6.91 -10.24 -13.40
N GLU A 141 -7.80 -9.28 -13.58
CA GLU A 141 -7.45 -8.04 -14.27
C GLU A 141 -6.40 -7.34 -13.39
N PHE A 142 -5.14 -7.55 -13.75
CA PHE A 142 -3.98 -7.18 -12.95
C PHE A 142 -4.05 -5.70 -12.57
N THR A 143 -4.13 -5.38 -11.27
CA THR A 143 -4.11 -4.00 -10.78
C THR A 143 -2.85 -3.69 -9.99
N TRP A 144 -1.82 -3.20 -10.70
CA TRP A 144 -0.51 -2.76 -10.18
C TRP A 144 -0.64 -1.77 -9.01
N TRP A 145 -1.69 -0.93 -9.01
CA TRP A 145 -1.84 0.14 -8.03
C TRP A 145 -1.89 -0.38 -6.58
N GLY A 146 -2.54 -1.51 -6.29
CA GLY A 146 -2.64 -2.03 -4.92
C GLY A 146 -1.28 -2.41 -4.31
N PHE A 147 -0.38 -2.94 -5.13
CA PHE A 147 0.99 -3.33 -4.75
C PHE A 147 1.92 -2.11 -4.68
N ILE A 148 1.73 -1.15 -5.59
CA ILE A 148 2.48 0.11 -5.60
C ILE A 148 2.14 0.98 -4.37
N ILE A 149 0.85 1.09 -4.01
CA ILE A 149 0.45 1.75 -2.76
C ILE A 149 0.98 0.95 -1.57
N GLY A 150 0.82 -0.38 -1.61
CA GLY A 150 1.30 -1.27 -0.56
C GLY A 150 2.77 -1.03 -0.22
N SER A 151 3.65 -0.91 -1.20
CA SER A 151 5.08 -0.72 -0.96
C SER A 151 5.43 0.62 -0.31
N LEU A 152 4.90 1.75 -0.81
CA LEU A 152 5.21 3.08 -0.24
C LEU A 152 4.53 3.29 1.12
N VAL A 153 3.28 2.84 1.29
CA VAL A 153 2.59 2.89 2.58
C VAL A 153 3.22 1.91 3.56
N GLY A 154 3.64 0.74 3.09
CA GLY A 154 4.31 -0.29 3.90
C GLY A 154 5.63 0.21 4.47
N LEU A 155 6.44 0.92 3.67
CA LEU A 155 7.62 1.65 4.14
C LEU A 155 7.23 2.57 5.31
N ALA A 156 6.27 3.46 5.10
CA ALA A 156 5.89 4.46 6.09
C ALA A 156 5.26 3.87 7.36
N VAL A 157 4.53 2.76 7.24
CA VAL A 157 4.02 2.01 8.40
C VAL A 157 5.15 1.36 9.18
N GLY A 158 6.12 0.76 8.49
CA GLY A 158 7.29 0.15 9.13
C GLY A 158 8.11 1.19 9.89
N ASP A 159 8.45 2.29 9.22
CA ASP A 159 9.10 3.47 9.78
C ASP A 159 8.37 3.95 11.06
N ALA A 160 7.10 4.35 10.95
CA ALA A 160 6.36 4.92 12.07
C ALA A 160 6.15 3.95 13.25
N LEU A 161 6.08 2.64 13.00
CA LEU A 161 6.05 1.63 14.07
C LEU A 161 7.42 1.53 14.77
N GLY A 162 8.49 1.39 13.98
CA GLY A 162 9.84 1.21 14.49
C GLY A 162 10.43 2.45 15.17
N ALA A 163 10.02 3.66 14.77
CA ALA A 163 10.53 4.92 15.31
C ALA A 163 10.21 5.11 16.80
N SER A 164 9.08 4.56 17.26
CA SER A 164 8.68 4.62 18.67
C SER A 164 9.60 3.86 19.62
N VAL A 165 10.40 2.93 19.09
CA VAL A 165 11.30 2.05 19.84
C VAL A 165 12.71 2.00 19.25
N GLU A 166 13.06 3.02 18.46
CA GLU A 166 14.39 3.19 17.91
C GLU A 166 15.47 3.13 19.00
N CYS A 167 16.61 2.54 18.68
CA CYS A 167 17.73 2.29 19.58
C CYS A 167 17.47 1.32 20.75
N GLN A 168 16.26 0.76 20.90
CA GLN A 168 15.99 -0.23 21.94
C GLN A 168 16.68 -1.58 21.65
N SER A 169 17.05 -2.30 22.71
CA SER A 169 17.69 -3.60 22.58
C SER A 169 16.66 -4.69 22.26
N HIS A 170 17.12 -5.76 21.58
CA HIS A 170 16.31 -6.96 21.34
C HIS A 170 15.68 -7.49 22.64
N ALA A 171 16.46 -7.58 23.73
CA ALA A 171 15.98 -8.06 25.02
C ALA A 171 14.82 -7.21 25.56
N ASN A 172 14.90 -5.88 25.45
CA ASN A 172 13.83 -4.98 25.87
C ASN A 172 12.56 -5.19 25.04
N LEU A 173 12.70 -5.36 23.72
CA LEU A 173 11.57 -5.54 22.81
C LEU A 173 10.88 -6.91 22.93
N ILE A 174 11.57 -7.91 23.49
CA ILE A 174 10.95 -9.18 23.87
C ILE A 174 10.11 -9.00 25.15
N GLU A 175 10.60 -8.23 26.13
CA GLU A 175 9.85 -7.94 27.37
C GLU A 175 8.71 -6.94 27.15
N HIS A 176 8.86 -6.02 26.20
CA HIS A 176 7.95 -4.93 25.90
C HIS A 176 7.64 -4.86 24.39
N PRO A 177 6.91 -5.85 23.85
CA PRO A 177 6.68 -5.93 22.41
C PRO A 177 5.79 -4.80 21.89
N VAL A 178 6.19 -4.24 20.76
CA VAL A 178 5.36 -3.30 19.98
C VAL A 178 4.19 -4.06 19.37
N ALA A 179 2.98 -3.52 19.50
CA ALA A 179 1.77 -4.07 18.88
C ALA A 179 1.05 -3.06 17.96
N ASN A 180 1.25 -1.76 18.20
CA ASN A 180 0.57 -0.68 17.50
C ASN A 180 1.47 0.56 17.44
N MET A 181 1.10 1.54 16.61
CA MET A 181 1.77 2.83 16.56
C MET A 181 1.61 3.55 17.91
N GLN A 182 2.72 3.97 18.48
CA GLN A 182 2.78 4.62 19.79
C GLN A 182 3.45 5.98 19.67
N SER A 183 3.12 6.88 20.60
CA SER A 183 3.85 8.14 20.73
C SER A 183 5.11 7.89 21.59
N GLY A 184 6.17 8.66 21.37
CA GLY A 184 7.44 8.52 22.10
C GLY A 184 8.63 8.28 21.17
N GLY A 185 9.51 7.35 21.54
CA GLY A 185 10.78 7.11 20.86
C GLY A 185 11.82 8.20 21.11
N THR A 186 12.97 8.09 20.43
CA THR A 186 14.12 9.01 20.52
C THR A 186 13.70 10.48 20.36
N TRP A 187 12.72 10.72 19.48
CA TRP A 187 12.33 12.06 19.04
C TRP A 187 11.00 12.55 19.63
N GLY A 188 10.36 11.77 20.50
CA GLY A 188 9.07 12.15 21.11
C GLY A 188 7.94 12.33 20.08
N LEU A 189 7.91 11.48 19.06
CA LEU A 189 6.94 11.54 17.96
C LEU A 189 5.52 11.24 18.45
N LYS A 190 4.53 11.77 17.74
CA LYS A 190 3.13 11.34 17.89
C LYS A 190 2.93 9.99 17.17
N ALA A 191 2.00 9.19 17.67
CA ALA A 191 1.63 7.93 17.02
C ALA A 191 1.34 8.13 15.52
N GLY A 192 2.02 7.34 14.68
CA GLY A 192 1.87 7.36 13.23
C GLY A 192 2.75 8.38 12.49
N GLN A 193 3.52 9.22 13.19
CA GLN A 193 4.57 10.02 12.56
C GLN A 193 5.77 9.14 12.20
N TRP A 194 6.28 9.34 10.99
CA TRP A 194 7.43 8.66 10.39
C TRP A 194 8.67 9.57 10.36
N THR A 195 9.87 9.03 10.11
CA THR A 195 11.19 9.66 10.25
C THR A 195 11.81 10.06 8.90
N ASP A 196 13.14 10.05 8.79
CA ASP A 196 13.84 10.39 7.56
C ASP A 196 13.68 9.33 6.47
N ASP A 197 13.43 8.06 6.79
CA ASP A 197 13.14 7.01 5.82
C ASP A 197 12.01 7.42 4.87
N THR A 198 10.84 7.73 5.44
CA THR A 198 9.67 8.15 4.68
C THR A 198 9.84 9.55 4.11
N SER A 199 10.48 10.48 4.83
CA SER A 199 10.74 11.84 4.31
C SER A 199 11.55 11.79 3.01
N MET A 200 12.63 11.00 3.00
CA MET A 200 13.49 10.86 1.84
C MET A 200 12.82 10.03 0.73
N ALA A 201 12.01 9.03 1.06
CA ALA A 201 11.21 8.30 0.06
C ALA A 201 10.21 9.23 -0.63
N LEU A 202 9.49 10.06 0.13
CA LEU A 202 8.57 11.06 -0.41
C LEU A 202 9.28 12.11 -1.27
N CYS A 203 10.48 12.56 -0.87
CA CYS A 203 11.30 13.44 -1.69
C CYS A 203 11.68 12.79 -3.03
N LEU A 204 12.08 11.51 -3.01
CA LEU A 204 12.41 10.76 -4.22
C LEU A 204 11.19 10.55 -5.13
N ALA A 205 10.06 10.17 -4.56
CA ALA A 205 8.79 10.07 -5.29
C ALA A 205 8.42 11.41 -5.94
N SER A 206 8.53 12.51 -5.18
CA SER A 206 8.22 13.85 -5.63
C SER A 206 9.12 14.31 -6.80
N SER A 207 10.41 13.92 -6.79
CA SER A 207 11.33 14.14 -7.92
C SER A 207 10.87 13.38 -9.17
N LEU A 208 10.66 12.07 -9.04
CA LEU A 208 10.21 11.20 -10.14
C LEU A 208 8.91 11.70 -10.77
N ILE A 209 7.93 12.08 -9.95
CA ILE A 209 6.64 12.59 -10.42
C ILE A 209 6.81 13.93 -11.14
N SER A 210 7.53 14.88 -10.53
CA SER A 210 7.66 16.24 -11.08
C SER A 210 8.49 16.27 -12.37
N LYS A 211 9.51 15.41 -12.46
CA LYS A 211 10.40 15.31 -13.61
C LYS A 211 9.93 14.30 -14.64
N GLN A 212 8.89 13.52 -14.32
CA GLN A 212 8.40 12.40 -15.12
C GLN A 212 9.53 11.42 -15.49
N GLY A 213 10.44 11.20 -14.54
CA GLY A 213 11.63 10.38 -14.73
C GLY A 213 12.71 10.64 -13.68
N PHE A 214 13.80 9.88 -13.75
CA PHE A 214 14.90 9.95 -12.81
C PHE A 214 15.83 11.15 -13.09
N ASP A 215 15.87 12.09 -12.15
CA ASP A 215 16.79 13.24 -12.13
C ASP A 215 17.59 13.24 -10.82
N PRO A 216 18.89 12.90 -10.85
CA PRO A 216 19.71 12.83 -9.64
C PRO A 216 20.03 14.23 -9.05
N TYR A 217 19.93 15.29 -9.84
CA TYR A 217 20.11 16.65 -9.33
C TYR A 217 18.87 17.09 -8.55
N ASP A 218 17.68 16.93 -9.14
CA ASP A 218 16.42 17.27 -8.48
C ASP A 218 16.17 16.42 -7.23
N GLN A 219 16.61 15.16 -7.25
CA GLN A 219 16.63 14.31 -6.07
C GLN A 219 17.42 14.93 -4.90
N LEU A 220 18.64 15.40 -5.15
CA LEU A 220 19.46 16.10 -4.14
C LEU A 220 18.86 17.44 -3.74
N VAL A 221 18.25 18.18 -4.67
CA VAL A 221 17.54 19.43 -4.37
C VAL A 221 16.40 19.18 -3.38
N ARG A 222 15.57 18.16 -3.59
CA ARG A 222 14.46 17.85 -2.66
C ARG A 222 14.95 17.34 -1.31
N TYR A 223 16.01 16.52 -1.29
CA TYR A 223 16.65 16.14 -0.02
C TYR A 223 17.21 17.35 0.71
N LYS A 224 17.79 18.33 -0.01
CA LYS A 224 18.23 19.60 0.57
C LYS A 224 17.04 20.41 1.10
N TRP A 225 15.91 20.46 0.40
CA TRP A 225 14.70 21.13 0.91
C TRP A 225 14.17 20.49 2.18
N TRP A 226 14.14 19.16 2.24
CA TRP A 226 13.81 18.44 3.46
C TRP A 226 14.78 18.84 4.58
N PHE A 227 16.08 18.69 4.34
CA PHE A 227 17.13 18.96 5.32
C PHE A 227 17.14 20.41 5.85
N LYS A 228 16.87 21.41 4.99
CA LYS A 228 16.90 22.83 5.35
C LYS A 228 15.57 23.38 5.85
N HIS A 229 14.45 22.85 5.36
CA HIS A 229 13.13 23.49 5.52
C HIS A 229 12.03 22.53 6.01
N GLY A 230 12.34 21.26 6.26
CA GLY A 230 11.33 20.29 6.66
C GLY A 230 10.34 19.91 5.56
N PHE A 231 10.71 20.14 4.29
CA PHE A 231 9.90 19.71 3.14
C PHE A 231 9.61 18.21 3.24
N LEU A 232 8.32 17.84 3.21
CA LEU A 232 7.85 16.46 3.37
C LEU A 232 8.36 15.79 4.65
N SER A 233 8.40 16.53 5.77
CA SER A 233 8.62 15.97 7.11
C SER A 233 7.30 15.78 7.87
N SER A 234 7.22 14.73 8.69
CA SER A 234 6.07 14.47 9.56
C SER A 234 5.93 15.47 10.72
N THR A 235 7.01 16.19 11.06
CA THR A 235 7.08 17.16 12.17
C THR A 235 7.21 18.62 11.70
N GLY A 236 7.22 18.85 10.39
CA GLY A 236 7.41 20.17 9.79
C GLY A 236 8.85 20.71 9.81
N HIS A 237 9.82 19.95 10.31
CA HIS A 237 11.25 20.27 10.26
C HIS A 237 12.08 19.01 10.03
N CYS A 238 13.32 19.13 9.58
CA CYS A 238 14.22 17.97 9.47
C CYS A 238 14.66 17.50 10.86
N PHE A 239 14.54 16.20 11.11
CA PHE A 239 15.13 15.48 12.23
C PHE A 239 15.66 14.14 11.71
N ASP A 240 16.35 13.40 12.57
CA ASP A 240 16.90 12.06 12.30
C ASP A 240 17.88 11.87 11.13
N VAL A 241 18.27 12.95 10.45
CA VAL A 241 19.15 12.82 9.29
C VAL A 241 20.49 12.14 9.63
N GLY A 242 20.68 10.96 9.05
CA GLY A 242 21.90 10.18 9.18
C GLY A 242 23.16 10.94 8.76
N SER A 243 24.29 10.67 9.43
CA SER A 243 25.53 11.42 9.23
C SER A 243 26.07 11.36 7.79
N ALA A 244 25.89 10.23 7.11
CA ALA A 244 26.24 10.04 5.71
C ALA A 244 25.43 10.95 4.78
N THR A 245 24.11 10.92 4.92
CA THR A 245 23.18 11.78 4.18
C THR A 245 23.50 13.26 4.41
N ARG A 246 23.67 13.67 5.67
CA ARG A 246 24.04 15.05 6.02
C ARG A 246 25.30 15.52 5.28
N ARG A 247 26.38 14.74 5.35
CA ARG A 247 27.64 15.08 4.66
C ARG A 247 27.46 15.21 3.14
N ALA A 248 26.68 14.32 2.52
CA ALA A 248 26.41 14.40 1.09
C ALA A 248 25.59 15.66 0.72
N LEU A 249 24.64 16.08 1.55
CA LEU A 249 23.83 17.29 1.30
C LEU A 249 24.62 18.58 1.55
N ASP A 250 25.53 18.59 2.52
CA ASP A 250 26.46 19.70 2.74
C ASP A 250 27.44 19.83 1.56
N GLU A 251 27.98 18.70 1.08
CA GLU A 251 28.84 18.67 -0.11
C GLU A 251 28.08 19.12 -1.37
N PHE A 252 26.84 18.67 -1.56
CA PHE A 252 25.98 19.12 -2.64
C PHE A 252 25.77 20.65 -2.60
N SER A 253 25.44 21.18 -1.43
CA SER A 253 25.24 22.63 -1.24
C SER A 253 26.53 23.42 -1.53
N ASN A 254 27.70 22.85 -1.22
CA ASN A 254 28.98 23.45 -1.58
C ASN A 254 29.22 23.43 -3.10
N ARG A 255 28.95 22.31 -3.77
CA ARG A 255 29.08 22.19 -5.24
C ARG A 255 28.10 23.09 -5.98
N GLN A 256 26.91 23.33 -5.44
CA GLN A 256 25.95 24.28 -6.01
C GLN A 256 26.49 25.72 -6.09
N LYS A 257 27.50 26.10 -5.29
CA LYS A 257 28.17 27.42 -5.43
C LYS A 257 28.88 27.57 -6.78
N ILE A 258 29.39 26.48 -7.35
CA ILE A 258 29.99 26.46 -8.69
C ILE A 258 28.92 26.79 -9.73
N LEU A 259 27.77 26.13 -9.64
CA LEU A 259 26.63 26.36 -10.52
C LEU A 259 26.10 27.79 -10.39
N LYS A 260 25.96 28.29 -9.16
CA LYS A 260 25.52 29.65 -8.88
C LYS A 260 26.38 30.69 -9.60
N LYS A 261 27.70 30.53 -9.54
CA LYS A 261 28.66 31.40 -10.24
C LYS A 261 28.58 31.21 -11.77
N HIS A 262 28.52 29.97 -12.23
CA HIS A 262 28.52 29.63 -13.67
C HIS A 262 27.29 30.20 -14.39
N PHE A 263 26.10 30.00 -13.81
CA PHE A 263 24.82 30.44 -14.38
C PHE A 263 24.39 31.84 -13.91
N LYS A 264 25.21 32.52 -13.09
CA LYS A 264 24.93 33.85 -12.52
C LYS A 264 23.62 33.92 -11.73
N CYS A 265 23.26 32.83 -11.04
CA CYS A 265 22.08 32.78 -10.19
C CYS A 265 22.25 33.69 -8.97
N ARG A 266 21.22 34.48 -8.64
CA ARG A 266 21.17 35.41 -7.51
C ARG A 266 20.75 34.72 -6.22
N THR A 267 19.82 33.77 -6.31
CA THR A 267 19.24 33.06 -5.17
C THR A 267 19.56 31.58 -5.20
N ASP A 268 19.40 30.89 -4.07
CA ASP A 268 19.57 29.43 -4.01
C ASP A 268 18.41 28.71 -4.72
N GLN A 269 17.23 29.33 -4.74
CA GLN A 269 16.07 28.84 -5.47
C GLN A 269 16.30 28.82 -6.99
N GLU A 270 16.97 29.83 -7.54
CA GLU A 270 17.35 29.85 -8.96
C GLU A 270 18.32 28.71 -9.32
N VAL A 271 19.26 28.39 -8.41
CA VAL A 271 20.20 27.27 -8.61
C VAL A 271 19.45 25.94 -8.57
N ASP A 272 18.53 25.77 -7.62
CA ASP A 272 17.73 24.55 -7.45
C ASP A 272 16.83 24.24 -8.65
N GLN A 273 16.46 25.25 -9.45
CA GLN A 273 15.63 25.09 -10.64
C GLN A 273 16.42 24.74 -11.92
N LEU A 274 17.74 24.69 -11.86
CA LEU A 274 18.56 24.33 -13.02
C LEU A 274 18.28 22.88 -13.47
N SER A 275 18.25 22.66 -14.79
CA SER A 275 18.08 21.31 -15.34
C SER A 275 19.34 20.45 -15.15
N TYR A 276 19.16 19.15 -14.94
CA TYR A 276 20.30 18.24 -14.81
C TYR A 276 21.22 18.23 -16.05
N ASP A 277 20.62 18.33 -17.25
CA ASP A 277 21.36 18.38 -18.51
C ASP A 277 22.30 19.58 -18.61
N ALA A 278 21.90 20.73 -18.08
CA ALA A 278 22.75 21.91 -18.05
C ALA A 278 23.87 21.76 -17.00
N VAL A 279 23.55 21.31 -15.79
CA VAL A 279 24.52 21.30 -14.68
C VAL A 279 25.57 20.19 -14.83
N ARG A 280 25.22 19.05 -15.45
CA ARG A 280 26.16 17.92 -15.63
C ARG A 280 27.32 18.23 -16.58
N LEU A 281 27.20 19.26 -17.40
CA LEU A 281 28.24 19.73 -18.32
C LEU A 281 29.18 20.76 -17.68
N VAL A 282 28.85 21.28 -16.49
CA VAL A 282 29.67 22.28 -15.81
C VAL A 282 30.91 21.61 -15.22
N SER A 283 32.09 22.05 -15.67
CA SER A 283 33.37 21.56 -15.16
C SER A 283 33.46 21.70 -13.63
N GLY A 284 33.82 20.62 -12.96
CA GLY A 284 33.96 20.56 -11.50
C GLY A 284 32.66 20.32 -10.73
N PHE A 285 31.51 20.20 -11.41
CA PHE A 285 30.25 19.80 -10.78
C PHE A 285 29.99 18.30 -10.99
N ASN A 286 29.55 17.61 -9.93
CA ASN A 286 29.12 16.22 -9.99
C ASN A 286 28.08 15.95 -8.88
N VAL A 287 27.04 15.18 -9.20
CA VAL A 287 25.95 14.81 -8.27
C VAL A 287 26.35 13.72 -7.27
N ASN A 288 27.43 12.97 -7.51
CA ASN A 288 27.96 11.97 -6.58
C ASN A 288 28.66 12.67 -5.42
N CYS A 289 27.89 13.09 -4.42
CA CYS A 289 28.34 13.89 -3.28
C CYS A 289 28.82 13.05 -2.09
N SER A 290 28.76 11.72 -2.21
CA SER A 290 29.26 10.79 -1.19
C SER A 290 30.67 10.32 -1.46
N SER A 291 31.42 10.07 -0.39
CA SER A 291 32.65 9.26 -0.45
C SER A 291 32.36 7.80 -0.84
N PRO A 292 33.32 7.10 -1.47
CA PRO A 292 33.13 5.75 -2.03
C PRO A 292 33.09 4.61 -0.99
N ASN A 293 33.22 4.89 0.31
CA ASN A 293 33.23 3.90 1.40
C ASN A 293 32.08 4.10 2.39
N VAL A 294 31.05 4.84 1.99
CA VAL A 294 29.86 5.11 2.81
C VAL A 294 28.81 4.02 2.59
N ALA A 295 28.80 3.02 3.47
CA ALA A 295 27.94 1.83 3.40
C ALA A 295 26.78 1.84 4.42
N GLY A 296 26.25 3.02 4.73
CA GLY A 296 25.04 3.16 5.56
C GLY A 296 23.78 2.70 4.83
N ASN A 297 22.74 2.33 5.58
CA ASN A 297 21.43 1.91 5.05
C ASN A 297 20.57 3.05 4.48
N GLY A 298 20.96 4.32 4.65
CA GLY A 298 20.15 5.49 4.27
C GLY A 298 19.75 5.58 2.79
N ALA A 299 20.44 4.88 1.89
CA ALA A 299 20.01 4.74 0.50
C ALA A 299 18.90 3.68 0.30
N LEU A 300 18.97 2.58 1.03
CA LEU A 300 18.06 1.45 0.93
C LEU A 300 16.71 1.76 1.59
N MET A 301 16.73 2.51 2.69
CA MET A 301 15.54 2.85 3.47
C MET A 301 14.48 3.64 2.69
N ARG A 302 14.90 4.37 1.65
CA ARG A 302 14.07 5.29 0.86
C ARG A 302 13.80 4.80 -0.57
N LEU A 303 14.18 3.57 -0.88
CA LEU A 303 14.41 3.11 -2.25
C LEU A 303 13.13 3.03 -3.10
N THR A 304 12.02 2.57 -2.51
CA THR A 304 10.85 2.06 -3.24
C THR A 304 10.30 2.94 -4.36
N PRO A 305 10.28 4.30 -4.31
CA PRO A 305 9.71 5.08 -5.41
C PRO A 305 10.34 4.79 -6.79
N VAL A 306 11.62 4.44 -6.85
CA VAL A 306 12.29 4.10 -8.12
C VAL A 306 11.74 2.81 -8.75
N PRO A 307 11.78 1.64 -8.09
CA PRO A 307 11.18 0.42 -8.65
C PRO A 307 9.68 0.55 -8.89
N LEU A 308 8.95 1.37 -8.10
CA LEU A 308 7.54 1.66 -8.34
C LEU A 308 7.28 2.49 -9.60
N PHE A 309 8.16 3.42 -9.95
CA PHE A 309 8.01 4.23 -11.17
C PHE A 309 8.40 3.44 -12.43
N TYR A 310 9.44 2.61 -12.33
CA TYR A 310 10.01 1.88 -13.46
C TYR A 310 9.61 0.41 -13.50
N PHE A 311 8.52 0.02 -12.86
CA PHE A 311 8.14 -1.39 -12.70
C PHE A 311 8.08 -2.14 -14.05
N ARG A 312 7.59 -1.51 -15.12
CA ARG A 312 7.50 -2.11 -16.47
C ARG A 312 8.84 -2.32 -17.17
N SER A 313 9.92 -1.82 -16.60
CA SER A 313 11.26 -1.80 -17.17
C SER A 313 12.27 -2.22 -16.08
N PRO A 314 12.31 -3.51 -15.70
CA PRO A 314 13.11 -3.99 -14.57
C PRO A 314 14.58 -3.59 -14.64
N SER A 315 15.16 -3.61 -15.85
CA SER A 315 16.56 -3.23 -16.06
C SER A 315 16.80 -1.75 -15.73
N VAL A 316 15.87 -0.89 -16.12
CA VAL A 316 15.90 0.56 -15.84
C VAL A 316 15.69 0.83 -14.35
N ALA A 317 14.71 0.15 -13.73
CA ALA A 317 14.43 0.26 -12.29
C ALA A 317 15.65 -0.04 -11.43
N ILE A 318 16.35 -1.14 -11.75
CA ILE A 318 17.56 -1.57 -11.06
C ILE A 318 18.69 -0.56 -11.29
N GLU A 319 18.95 -0.12 -12.52
CA GLU A 319 20.01 0.84 -12.79
C GLU A 319 19.79 2.15 -12.04
N TYR A 320 18.57 2.70 -12.09
CA TYR A 320 18.24 3.92 -11.36
C TYR A 320 18.19 3.75 -9.84
N ALA A 321 17.91 2.55 -9.32
CA ALA A 321 18.07 2.26 -7.90
C ALA A 321 19.53 2.45 -7.46
N GLY A 322 20.48 1.95 -8.25
CA GLY A 322 21.91 2.16 -8.00
C GLY A 322 22.33 3.63 -8.11
N ARG A 323 21.86 4.33 -9.15
CA ARG A 323 22.18 5.76 -9.35
C ARG A 323 21.55 6.67 -8.29
N SER A 324 20.38 6.32 -7.77
CA SER A 324 19.71 6.99 -6.64
C SER A 324 20.47 6.79 -5.32
N ALA A 325 21.15 5.65 -5.16
CA ALA A 325 21.94 5.35 -3.98
C ALA A 325 23.26 6.14 -3.95
N VAL A 326 24.03 6.08 -5.04
CA VAL A 326 25.43 6.55 -5.10
C VAL A 326 25.60 8.04 -4.80
N ILE A 327 24.55 8.85 -5.04
CA ILE A 327 24.58 10.30 -4.79
C ILE A 327 24.76 10.66 -3.30
N THR A 328 24.33 9.81 -2.37
CA THR A 328 24.53 10.01 -0.92
C THR A 328 25.22 8.85 -0.20
N HIS A 329 25.31 7.67 -0.83
CA HIS A 329 25.97 6.49 -0.30
C HIS A 329 26.83 5.83 -1.39
N GLY A 330 28.08 6.26 -1.47
CA GLY A 330 28.99 5.94 -2.58
C GLY A 330 29.63 4.55 -2.53
N ASP A 331 29.41 3.78 -1.46
CA ASP A 331 29.95 2.42 -1.37
C ASP A 331 29.23 1.47 -2.32
N ARG A 332 30.01 0.62 -3.01
CA ARG A 332 29.48 -0.40 -3.92
C ARG A 332 28.48 -1.34 -3.24
N LYS A 333 28.66 -1.65 -1.95
CA LYS A 333 27.69 -2.43 -1.16
C LYS A 333 26.33 -1.74 -1.10
N ALA A 334 26.31 -0.41 -0.94
CA ALA A 334 25.06 0.34 -0.88
C ALA A 334 24.36 0.38 -2.25
N VAL A 335 25.12 0.60 -3.30
CA VAL A 335 24.63 0.59 -4.69
C VAL A 335 24.06 -0.78 -5.06
N ASP A 336 24.81 -1.85 -4.81
CA ASP A 336 24.41 -3.21 -5.18
C ASP A 336 23.27 -3.74 -4.30
N ALA A 337 23.21 -3.36 -3.02
CA ALA A 337 22.07 -3.64 -2.15
C ALA A 337 20.79 -3.01 -2.69
N CYS A 338 20.83 -1.72 -3.07
CA CYS A 338 19.67 -1.03 -3.65
C CYS A 338 19.24 -1.66 -4.98
N ARG A 339 20.20 -2.03 -5.84
CA ARG A 339 19.90 -2.72 -7.10
C ARG A 339 19.23 -4.07 -6.88
N TYR A 340 19.77 -4.90 -5.99
CA TYR A 340 19.20 -6.21 -5.67
C TYR A 340 17.81 -6.07 -5.05
N TYR A 341 17.65 -5.14 -4.11
CA TYR A 341 16.35 -4.92 -3.44
C TYR A 341 15.29 -4.35 -4.39
N ALA A 342 15.68 -3.47 -5.32
CA ALA A 342 14.78 -3.00 -6.38
C ALA A 342 14.31 -4.15 -7.28
N ALA A 343 15.17 -5.11 -7.61
CA ALA A 343 14.78 -6.30 -8.38
C ALA A 343 13.74 -7.12 -7.63
N LEU A 344 13.92 -7.34 -6.32
CA LEU A 344 12.94 -8.05 -5.49
C LEU A 344 11.59 -7.31 -5.45
N ILE A 345 11.60 -5.98 -5.31
CA ILE A 345 10.37 -5.18 -5.34
C ILE A 345 9.68 -5.31 -6.71
N VAL A 346 10.40 -5.15 -7.82
CA VAL A 346 9.82 -5.27 -9.17
C VAL A 346 9.24 -6.67 -9.39
N ALA A 347 9.96 -7.72 -9.04
CA ALA A 347 9.50 -9.11 -9.11
C ALA A 347 8.25 -9.36 -8.25
N ALA A 348 8.21 -8.82 -7.03
CA ALA A 348 7.05 -8.93 -6.14
C ALA A 348 5.81 -8.26 -6.76
N ILE A 349 5.99 -7.09 -7.37
CA ILE A 349 4.89 -6.42 -8.06
C ILE A 349 4.46 -7.27 -9.27
N HIS A 350 5.39 -7.89 -10.02
CA HIS A 350 5.10 -8.84 -11.11
C HIS A 350 4.52 -10.19 -10.63
N LYS A 351 4.16 -10.32 -9.35
CA LYS A 351 3.51 -11.50 -8.75
C LYS A 351 4.38 -12.76 -8.76
N GLU A 352 5.69 -12.61 -8.77
CA GLU A 352 6.54 -13.74 -8.43
C GLU A 352 6.25 -14.21 -7.00
N SER A 353 6.18 -15.53 -6.81
CA SER A 353 5.89 -16.13 -5.52
C SER A 353 7.01 -15.84 -4.52
N LYS A 354 6.69 -15.96 -3.23
CA LYS A 354 7.68 -15.76 -2.18
C LYS A 354 8.86 -16.72 -2.30
N GLU A 355 8.62 -17.95 -2.76
CA GLU A 355 9.64 -18.95 -3.03
C GLU A 355 10.57 -18.50 -4.17
N GLN A 356 10.02 -17.89 -5.23
CA GLN A 356 10.81 -17.33 -6.34
C GLN A 356 11.67 -16.15 -5.86
N LEU A 357 11.06 -15.18 -5.17
CA LEU A 357 11.76 -14.00 -4.63
C LEU A 357 12.91 -14.39 -3.68
N LEU A 358 12.70 -15.43 -2.88
CA LEU A 358 13.66 -15.89 -1.89
C LEU A 358 14.51 -17.06 -2.39
N SER A 359 14.46 -17.40 -3.68
CA SER A 359 15.30 -18.43 -4.25
C SER A 359 16.77 -18.04 -4.17
N ASN A 360 17.63 -19.00 -3.85
CA ASN A 360 19.09 -18.79 -3.86
C ASN A 360 19.61 -18.53 -5.29
N SER A 361 18.82 -18.84 -6.32
CA SER A 361 19.10 -18.57 -7.72
C SER A 361 18.41 -17.31 -8.26
N PHE A 362 17.65 -16.57 -7.44
CA PHE A 362 16.89 -15.38 -7.90
C PHE A 362 17.75 -14.41 -8.72
N TYR A 363 18.97 -14.14 -8.26
CA TYR A 363 19.90 -13.25 -8.98
C TYR A 363 20.31 -13.79 -10.36
N GLU A 364 20.61 -15.09 -10.48
CA GLU A 364 21.01 -15.69 -11.75
C GLU A 364 19.82 -15.83 -12.71
N GLU A 365 18.63 -16.12 -12.20
CA GLU A 365 17.38 -16.16 -12.97
C GLU A 365 17.03 -14.79 -13.56
N HIS A 366 17.34 -13.71 -12.83
CA HIS A 366 17.09 -12.33 -13.23
C HIS A 366 18.33 -11.58 -13.71
N LYS A 367 19.40 -12.29 -14.07
CA LYS A 367 20.71 -11.71 -14.43
C LYS A 367 20.64 -10.65 -15.54
N ASN A 368 19.73 -10.83 -16.48
CA ASN A 368 19.53 -9.90 -17.58
C ASN A 368 19.10 -8.50 -17.11
N TRP A 369 18.33 -8.39 -16.03
CA TRP A 369 17.93 -7.11 -15.46
C TRP A 369 19.10 -6.33 -14.85
N PHE A 370 20.18 -7.03 -14.51
CA PHE A 370 21.36 -6.46 -13.88
C PHE A 370 22.44 -6.01 -14.88
N GLN A 371 22.15 -6.06 -16.18
CA GLN A 371 23.01 -5.60 -17.29
C GLN A 371 24.44 -6.14 -17.23
N GLY A 372 24.62 -7.38 -16.72
CA GLY A 372 25.93 -8.03 -16.63
C GLY A 372 26.92 -7.39 -15.64
N GLN A 373 26.49 -6.50 -14.75
CA GLN A 373 27.37 -5.89 -13.76
C GLN A 373 27.60 -6.83 -12.57
N ASP A 374 28.87 -7.16 -12.31
CA ASP A 374 29.30 -7.91 -11.14
C ASP A 374 28.79 -7.27 -9.84
N ARG A 375 28.40 -8.09 -8.88
CA ARG A 375 27.91 -7.62 -7.58
C ARG A 375 28.95 -7.78 -6.50
N HIS A 376 28.87 -6.89 -5.52
CA HIS A 376 29.67 -7.01 -4.31
C HIS A 376 29.42 -8.38 -3.64
N PRO A 377 30.47 -9.13 -3.25
CA PRO A 377 30.35 -10.46 -2.65
C PRO A 377 29.39 -10.53 -1.45
N ASP A 378 29.41 -9.53 -0.55
CA ASP A 378 28.48 -9.47 0.58
C ASP A 378 27.00 -9.47 0.16
N ILE A 379 26.66 -8.81 -0.95
CA ILE A 379 25.27 -8.76 -1.44
C ILE A 379 24.90 -10.06 -2.14
N LEU A 380 25.85 -10.68 -2.85
CA LEU A 380 25.65 -12.03 -3.40
C LEU A 380 25.44 -13.06 -2.29
N HIS A 381 26.17 -12.95 -1.19
CA HIS A 381 26.00 -13.83 -0.03
C HIS A 381 24.59 -13.72 0.56
N ILE A 382 24.05 -12.50 0.64
CA ILE A 382 22.64 -12.28 1.02
C ILE A 382 21.70 -12.90 -0.01
N ALA A 383 21.92 -12.65 -1.31
CA ALA A 383 21.07 -13.19 -2.38
C ALA A 383 21.05 -14.73 -2.40
N GLN A 384 22.13 -15.36 -1.95
CA GLN A 384 22.25 -16.82 -1.77
C GLN A 384 21.63 -17.34 -0.46
N GLY A 385 20.98 -16.47 0.31
CA GLY A 385 20.16 -16.86 1.46
C GLY A 385 20.85 -16.75 2.82
N SER A 386 21.90 -15.92 3.00
CA SER A 386 22.54 -15.75 4.32
C SER A 386 21.55 -15.35 5.43
N TYR A 387 20.47 -14.65 5.05
CA TYR A 387 19.38 -14.23 5.93
C TYR A 387 18.48 -15.38 6.41
N LYS A 388 18.57 -16.60 5.86
CA LYS A 388 17.70 -17.74 6.21
C LYS A 388 18.13 -18.41 7.52
N GLN A 389 18.21 -17.62 8.59
CA GLN A 389 18.63 -18.04 9.92
C GLN A 389 17.41 -18.38 10.78
N SER A 390 17.17 -19.66 11.06
CA SER A 390 16.03 -20.12 11.87
C SER A 390 16.03 -19.57 13.30
N ARG A 391 17.21 -19.24 13.82
CA ARG A 391 17.38 -18.66 15.17
C ARG A 391 17.27 -17.13 15.20
N GLY A 392 17.04 -16.47 14.06
CA GLY A 392 16.85 -15.02 13.99
C GLY A 392 17.96 -14.23 14.67
N TYR A 393 17.60 -13.41 15.67
CA TYR A 393 18.56 -12.66 16.47
C TYR A 393 19.62 -13.58 17.12
N GLU A 394 19.23 -14.71 17.70
CA GLU A 394 20.18 -15.67 18.28
C GLU A 394 21.05 -16.36 17.22
N GLY A 395 20.64 -16.33 15.95
CA GLY A 395 21.41 -16.82 14.80
C GLY A 395 22.36 -15.79 14.18
N GLY A 396 22.41 -14.55 14.71
CA GLY A 396 23.31 -13.50 14.22
C GLY A 396 22.66 -12.42 13.35
N ILE A 397 21.35 -12.47 13.12
CA ILE A 397 20.61 -11.42 12.42
C ILE A 397 20.53 -10.16 13.29
N ARG A 398 20.83 -8.98 12.73
CA ARG A 398 20.86 -7.71 13.46
C ARG A 398 20.31 -6.58 12.58
N GLY A 399 19.31 -5.83 13.07
CA GLY A 399 18.85 -4.59 12.44
C GLY A 399 19.81 -3.44 12.76
N LYS A 400 20.79 -3.16 11.90
CA LYS A 400 21.83 -2.13 12.14
C LYS A 400 21.94 -1.19 10.95
N GLY A 401 22.48 0.01 11.21
CA GLY A 401 22.79 1.04 10.20
C GLY A 401 23.74 0.65 9.07
N TYR A 402 24.40 -0.51 9.14
CA TYR A 402 25.23 -1.03 8.06
C TYR A 402 24.36 -1.74 7.01
N ILE A 403 24.44 -1.31 5.75
CA ILE A 403 23.47 -1.69 4.71
C ILE A 403 23.34 -3.20 4.48
N VAL A 404 24.43 -3.95 4.59
CA VAL A 404 24.42 -5.42 4.46
C VAL A 404 23.58 -6.04 5.58
N LYS A 405 23.72 -5.53 6.82
CA LYS A 405 22.98 -6.05 7.97
C LYS A 405 21.51 -5.62 7.94
N ALA A 406 21.23 -4.38 7.53
CA ALA A 406 19.85 -3.91 7.35
C ALA A 406 19.10 -4.74 6.29
N LEU A 407 19.73 -4.99 5.14
CA LEU A 407 19.14 -5.81 4.08
C LEU A 407 18.92 -7.26 4.54
N GLU A 408 19.92 -7.87 5.19
CA GLU A 408 19.84 -9.23 5.73
C GLU A 408 18.71 -9.36 6.77
N ALA A 409 18.55 -8.37 7.65
CA ALA A 409 17.51 -8.32 8.66
C ALA A 409 16.10 -8.21 8.06
N ALA A 410 15.89 -7.31 7.09
CA ALA A 410 14.61 -7.15 6.43
C ALA A 410 14.19 -8.40 5.65
N LEU A 411 15.13 -9.04 4.94
CA LEU A 411 14.86 -10.30 4.22
C LEU A 411 14.63 -11.47 5.17
N TRP A 412 15.33 -11.53 6.31
CA TRP A 412 15.03 -12.52 7.35
C TRP A 412 13.62 -12.36 7.88
N ALA A 413 13.17 -11.12 8.16
CA ALA A 413 11.82 -10.86 8.64
C ALA A 413 10.76 -11.24 7.60
N PHE A 414 11.02 -10.99 6.32
CA PHE A 414 10.16 -11.41 5.22
C PHE A 414 10.12 -12.92 5.02
N TRP A 415 11.26 -13.61 5.13
CA TRP A 415 11.37 -15.06 5.01
C TRP A 415 10.76 -15.83 6.18
N SER A 416 10.99 -15.39 7.41
CA SER A 416 10.66 -16.16 8.62
C SER A 416 9.19 -16.08 9.06
N ASN A 417 8.36 -15.27 8.39
CA ASN A 417 6.98 -15.01 8.80
C ASN A 417 5.95 -15.47 7.75
N ASN A 418 4.91 -16.15 8.24
CA ASN A 418 3.82 -16.78 7.45
C ASN A 418 2.90 -15.74 6.81
N ASP A 419 3.27 -15.27 5.63
CA ASP A 419 2.46 -14.52 4.66
C ASP A 419 1.59 -13.37 5.21
N SER A 420 2.08 -12.73 6.26
CA SER A 420 1.42 -11.61 6.89
C SER A 420 2.39 -10.44 7.03
N PHE A 421 1.93 -9.27 6.58
CA PHE A 421 2.64 -8.01 6.73
C PHE A 421 2.86 -7.68 8.21
N GLU A 422 1.84 -7.88 9.05
CA GLU A 422 1.86 -7.54 10.49
C GLU A 422 2.92 -8.34 11.24
N THR A 423 2.93 -9.66 11.10
CA THR A 423 3.88 -10.52 11.80
C THR A 423 5.32 -10.24 11.38
N GLY A 424 5.58 -10.04 10.08
CA GLY A 424 6.92 -9.76 9.60
C GLY A 424 7.44 -8.36 9.99
N VAL A 425 6.61 -7.32 9.96
CA VAL A 425 7.08 -5.98 10.37
C VAL A 425 7.40 -5.95 11.87
N LEU A 426 6.59 -6.62 12.69
CA LEU A 426 6.86 -6.74 14.12
C LEU A 426 8.13 -7.57 14.40
N ALA A 427 8.38 -8.62 13.63
CA ALA A 427 9.63 -9.38 13.72
C ALA A 427 10.85 -8.54 13.32
N ALA A 428 10.74 -7.69 12.30
CA ALA A 428 11.79 -6.75 11.90
C ALA A 428 12.12 -5.78 13.04
N ILE A 429 11.10 -5.21 13.70
CA ILE A 429 11.27 -4.32 14.85
C ILE A 429 11.92 -5.05 16.02
N GLN A 430 11.48 -6.28 16.33
CA GLN A 430 12.01 -7.04 17.46
C GLN A 430 13.52 -7.32 17.37
N LEU A 431 14.17 -7.22 16.20
CA LEU A 431 15.63 -7.31 16.10
C LEU A 431 16.37 -6.20 16.86
N GLY A 432 15.70 -5.09 17.16
CA GLY A 432 16.24 -3.96 17.91
C GLY A 432 17.29 -3.15 17.17
N SER A 433 17.91 -2.23 17.91
CA SER A 433 18.87 -1.23 17.41
C SER A 433 18.25 -0.28 16.40
N ASP A 434 18.35 -0.56 15.10
CA ASP A 434 17.90 0.33 14.02
C ASP A 434 16.51 -0.12 13.52
N THR A 435 15.50 0.07 14.38
CA THR A 435 14.19 -0.58 14.27
C THR A 435 13.29 0.04 13.22
N ASP A 436 13.24 1.38 13.15
CA ASP A 436 12.55 2.14 12.10
C ASP A 436 13.09 1.75 10.72
N THR A 437 14.41 1.81 10.51
CA THR A 437 14.96 1.52 9.19
C THR A 437 14.76 0.07 8.78
N THR A 438 14.98 -0.87 9.70
CA THR A 438 14.79 -2.30 9.39
C THR A 438 13.32 -2.59 9.04
N ALA A 439 12.38 -1.99 9.76
CA ALA A 439 10.95 -2.13 9.50
C ALA A 439 10.51 -1.40 8.23
N ALA A 440 11.05 -0.22 7.94
CA ALA A 440 10.80 0.53 6.72
C ALA A 440 11.28 -0.21 5.47
N ILE A 441 12.50 -0.79 5.52
CA ILE A 441 13.01 -1.66 4.46
C ILE A 441 12.05 -2.85 4.29
N TYR A 442 11.79 -3.63 5.34
CA TYR A 442 10.82 -4.73 5.27
C TYR A 442 9.49 -4.31 4.64
N GLY A 443 8.95 -3.17 5.07
CA GLY A 443 7.66 -2.64 4.63
C GLY A 443 7.59 -2.36 3.14
N GLN A 444 8.71 -1.97 2.50
CA GLN A 444 8.79 -1.78 1.06
C GLN A 444 8.49 -3.08 0.30
N LEU A 445 9.23 -4.15 0.59
CA LEU A 445 9.05 -5.43 -0.11
C LEU A 445 7.76 -6.13 0.31
N ALA A 446 7.47 -6.17 1.60
CA ALA A 446 6.26 -6.81 2.11
C ALA A 446 4.99 -6.12 1.58
N GLY A 447 5.01 -4.79 1.50
CA GLY A 447 3.93 -4.03 0.90
C GLY A 447 3.78 -4.26 -0.61
N ALA A 448 4.89 -4.36 -1.34
CA ALA A 448 4.91 -4.71 -2.76
C ALA A 448 4.44 -6.14 -3.05
N PHE A 449 4.61 -7.05 -2.10
CA PHE A 449 4.24 -8.46 -2.24
C PHE A 449 2.81 -8.74 -1.77
N TYR A 450 2.46 -8.35 -0.53
CA TYR A 450 1.14 -8.63 0.04
C TYR A 450 0.06 -7.65 -0.45
N GLY A 451 0.46 -6.43 -0.85
CA GLY A 451 -0.47 -5.38 -1.28
C GLY A 451 -1.04 -4.55 -0.12
N TYR A 452 -1.58 -3.37 -0.47
CA TYR A 452 -2.07 -2.35 0.48
C TYR A 452 -3.12 -2.87 1.47
N ASP A 453 -4.07 -3.70 1.03
CA ASP A 453 -5.16 -4.18 1.88
C ASP A 453 -4.71 -5.19 2.95
N LYS A 454 -3.53 -5.79 2.78
CA LYS A 454 -2.92 -6.69 3.76
C LYS A 454 -2.16 -5.93 4.86
N ILE A 455 -1.95 -4.62 4.70
CA ILE A 455 -1.44 -3.78 5.78
C ILE A 455 -2.61 -3.50 6.75
N PRO A 456 -2.46 -3.79 8.07
CA PRO A 456 -3.53 -3.61 9.03
C PRO A 456 -4.17 -2.23 8.98
N GLN A 457 -5.50 -2.20 8.84
CA GLN A 457 -6.26 -0.95 8.70
C GLN A 457 -6.04 0.00 9.89
N LYS A 458 -5.86 -0.56 11.10
CA LYS A 458 -5.54 0.19 12.32
C LYS A 458 -4.29 1.07 12.17
N TRP A 459 -3.26 0.57 11.47
CA TRP A 459 -2.01 1.29 11.26
C TRP A 459 -2.14 2.29 10.10
N ARG A 460 -2.80 1.89 9.01
CA ARG A 460 -3.05 2.80 7.87
C ARG A 460 -3.82 4.05 8.28
N ARG A 461 -4.83 3.91 9.14
CA ARG A 461 -5.65 5.03 9.63
C ARG A 461 -4.93 5.98 10.58
N GLN A 462 -3.90 5.49 11.28
CA GLN A 462 -3.12 6.29 12.23
C GLN A 462 -1.92 6.97 11.57
N LEU A 463 -1.51 6.49 10.38
CA LEU A 463 -0.35 6.99 9.67
C LEU A 463 -0.50 8.47 9.31
N TYR A 464 0.49 9.27 9.70
CA TYR A 464 0.54 10.68 9.37
C TYR A 464 0.64 10.89 7.85
N ALA A 465 -0.16 11.82 7.32
CA ALA A 465 -0.21 12.14 5.90
C ALA A 465 -0.48 10.91 4.99
N HIS A 466 -1.27 9.95 5.47
CA HIS A 466 -1.68 8.76 4.71
C HIS A 466 -2.13 9.07 3.27
N ASP A 467 -2.98 10.08 3.08
CA ASP A 467 -3.54 10.41 1.76
C ASP A 467 -2.47 10.96 0.79
N LEU A 468 -1.43 11.61 1.32
CA LEU A 468 -0.28 12.04 0.51
C LEU A 468 0.52 10.84 0.01
N LEU A 469 0.74 9.83 0.86
CA LEU A 469 1.42 8.59 0.48
C LEU A 469 0.63 7.86 -0.61
N VAL A 470 -0.68 7.68 -0.40
CA VAL A 470 -1.58 7.06 -1.39
C VAL A 470 -1.60 7.84 -2.71
N SER A 471 -1.71 9.17 -2.64
CA SER A 471 -1.73 10.03 -3.85
C SER A 471 -0.41 9.94 -4.62
N ASN A 472 0.74 9.98 -3.94
CA ASN A 472 2.04 9.80 -4.60
C ASN A 472 2.15 8.42 -5.24
N SER A 473 1.70 7.36 -4.57
CA SER A 473 1.67 6.01 -5.16
C SER A 473 0.81 5.92 -6.42
N HIS A 474 -0.36 6.58 -6.45
CA HIS A 474 -1.18 6.65 -7.66
C HIS A 474 -0.45 7.38 -8.80
N TRP A 475 0.24 8.48 -8.51
CA TRP A 475 1.02 9.21 -9.51
C TRP A 475 2.23 8.41 -10.02
N LEU A 476 2.95 7.72 -9.12
CA LEU A 476 4.03 6.81 -9.50
C LEU A 476 3.53 5.70 -10.43
N HIS A 477 2.41 5.06 -10.07
CA HIS A 477 1.77 4.05 -10.91
C HIS A 477 1.33 4.63 -12.26
N PHE A 478 0.62 5.76 -12.26
CA PHE A 478 0.10 6.37 -13.47
C PHE A 478 1.24 6.72 -14.44
N LEU A 479 2.24 7.47 -13.99
CA LEU A 479 3.38 7.85 -14.84
C LEU A 479 4.22 6.64 -15.25
N GLY A 480 4.45 5.70 -14.33
CA GLY A 480 5.17 4.46 -14.61
C GLY A 480 4.45 3.55 -15.62
N SER A 481 3.10 3.58 -15.64
CA SER A 481 2.32 2.83 -16.64
C SER A 481 2.49 3.37 -18.05
N GLN A 482 2.77 4.68 -18.18
CA GLN A 482 3.03 5.37 -19.44
C GLN A 482 4.51 5.28 -19.86
N ALA A 483 5.40 4.91 -18.94
CA ALA A 483 6.81 4.77 -19.24
C ALA A 483 7.04 3.63 -20.24
N SER A 484 7.79 3.93 -21.29
CA SER A 484 8.26 2.98 -22.30
C SER A 484 8.96 1.76 -21.69
N THR A 485 8.74 0.57 -22.27
CA THR A 485 9.36 -0.70 -21.83
C THR A 485 10.88 -0.73 -22.09
N ASP A 486 11.58 -1.72 -21.53
CA ASP A 486 13.05 -1.89 -21.63
C ASP A 486 13.60 -1.77 -23.08
N GLU A 487 12.85 -2.24 -24.10
CA GLU A 487 13.24 -2.14 -25.52
C GLU A 487 13.32 -0.69 -26.04
N GLN A 488 12.57 0.23 -25.43
CA GLN A 488 12.47 1.63 -25.86
C GLN A 488 13.33 2.58 -24.99
N GLN A 489 13.59 2.25 -23.72
CA GLN A 489 14.35 3.12 -22.79
C GLN A 489 15.86 2.86 -22.74
N SER A 490 16.35 1.73 -23.26
CA SER A 490 17.78 1.39 -23.27
C SER A 490 18.65 2.43 -24.02
N GLN A 491 18.08 3.17 -24.97
CA GLN A 491 18.77 4.25 -25.70
C GLN A 491 19.01 5.52 -24.85
N HIS A 492 18.23 5.72 -23.78
CA HIS A 492 18.37 6.88 -22.89
C HIS A 492 19.45 6.69 -21.83
N ILE A 493 19.80 5.44 -21.50
CA ILE A 493 20.78 5.10 -20.46
C ILE A 493 22.23 5.31 -20.95
N THR A 494 22.52 5.04 -22.23
CA THR A 494 23.88 5.10 -22.80
C THR A 494 24.28 6.49 -23.30
N GLY A 495 23.36 7.45 -23.40
CA GLY A 495 23.66 8.79 -23.92
C GLY A 495 23.97 8.85 -25.42
N GLU A 496 23.86 7.73 -26.14
CA GLU A 496 24.04 7.69 -27.60
C GLU A 496 22.70 7.94 -28.31
N LYS A 497 22.40 9.21 -28.61
CA LYS A 497 21.50 9.50 -29.72
C LYS A 497 22.22 9.07 -31.00
N ARG A 498 21.74 8.01 -31.67
CA ARG A 498 22.14 7.74 -33.07
C ARG A 498 21.86 9.01 -33.88
N LYS A 499 22.92 9.53 -34.50
CA LYS A 499 22.91 10.71 -35.36
C LYS A 499 21.90 10.59 -36.51
#